data_AF-A0A359KJQ3-F1
#
_entry.id   AF-A0A359KJQ3-F1
#
_cell.length_a   1.000
_cell.length_b   1.000
_cell.length_c   1.000
_cell.angle_alpha   90.00
_cell.angle_beta   90.00
_cell.angle_gamma   90.00
#
_symmetry.space_group_name_H-M   'P 1'
#
loop_
_entity.id
_entity.type
_entity.pdbx_description
1 polymer ?
#
loop_
_entity_poly.entity_id
_entity_poly.type
_entity_poly.pdbx_seq_one_letter_code
_entity_poly.pdbx_strand_id
1 'polypeptide(L)'
;MKPTPRRWMLVFVAALAAIVVAGCGRVNLEDLTPAVARTEIAGTASAIANAPTPTQIDAPSSVIDAFANADIAGGSALYNTWCSGCHDGGRAQPVKGKVLDPAEWIPKLRANSGAADPHKPTYTEMELNDQQMTNILAYIASVK
;
A
#
# COMPACT_ATOMS: atom_id res chain seq x y z
N MET A 1 -3.31 -25.33 47.46
CA MET A 1 -2.10 -24.47 47.40
C MET A 1 -2.33 -23.42 46.31
N LYS A 2 -2.41 -22.12 46.66
CA LYS A 2 -2.67 -21.04 45.69
C LYS A 2 -1.40 -20.75 44.87
N PRO A 3 -1.45 -20.83 43.53
CA PRO A 3 -0.27 -20.52 42.70
C PRO A 3 0.05 -19.03 42.82
N THR A 4 1.31 -18.70 43.13
CA THR A 4 1.76 -17.32 43.30
C THR A 4 1.94 -16.63 41.94
N PRO A 5 1.53 -15.34 41.81
CA PRO A 5 1.49 -14.62 40.53
C PRO A 5 2.87 -14.44 39.89
N ARG A 6 3.93 -14.49 40.70
CA ARG A 6 5.33 -14.41 40.25
C ARG A 6 5.78 -15.62 39.43
N ARG A 7 5.19 -16.81 39.66
CA ARG A 7 5.50 -18.02 38.90
C ARG A 7 4.84 -17.99 37.52
N TRP A 8 3.65 -17.41 37.41
CA TRP A 8 2.95 -17.19 36.15
C TRP A 8 3.62 -16.11 35.30
N MET A 9 4.07 -15.02 35.92
CA MET A 9 4.79 -13.96 35.23
C MET A 9 6.12 -14.44 34.61
N LEU A 10 6.87 -15.32 35.30
CA LEU A 10 8.09 -15.91 34.75
C LEU A 10 7.81 -16.90 33.59
N VAL A 11 6.71 -17.65 33.65
CA VAL A 11 6.29 -18.52 32.54
C VAL A 11 5.87 -17.70 31.33
N PHE A 12 5.15 -16.59 31.52
CA PHE A 12 4.77 -15.69 30.44
C PHE A 12 5.98 -14.99 29.80
N VAL A 13 6.94 -14.52 30.60
CA VAL A 13 8.16 -13.88 30.08
C VAL A 13 9.03 -14.90 29.34
N ALA A 14 9.16 -16.13 29.85
CA ALA A 14 9.87 -17.20 29.15
C ALA A 14 9.16 -17.62 27.85
N ALA A 15 7.83 -17.67 27.85
CA ALA A 15 7.04 -17.97 26.65
C ALA A 15 7.14 -16.85 25.59
N LEU A 16 7.08 -15.58 26.00
CA LEU A 16 7.27 -14.45 25.10
C LEU A 16 8.69 -14.39 24.54
N ALA A 17 9.72 -14.64 25.36
CA ALA A 17 11.10 -14.71 24.89
C ALA A 17 11.30 -15.87 23.90
N ALA A 18 10.70 -17.04 24.15
CA ALA A 18 10.72 -18.16 23.21
C ALA A 18 9.99 -17.85 21.89
N ILE A 19 8.87 -17.11 21.94
CA ILE A 19 8.13 -16.67 20.75
C ILE A 19 8.94 -15.64 19.94
N VAL A 20 9.61 -14.69 20.60
CA VAL A 20 10.45 -13.70 19.90
C VAL A 20 11.70 -14.34 19.30
N VAL A 21 12.32 -15.31 19.98
CA VAL A 21 13.45 -16.08 19.43
C VAL A 21 13.00 -17.01 18.29
N ALA A 22 11.80 -17.59 18.36
CA ALA A 22 11.23 -18.38 17.27
C ALA A 22 10.75 -17.51 16.08
N GLY A 23 10.30 -16.29 16.35
CA GLY A 23 9.77 -15.35 15.34
C GLY A 23 10.84 -14.52 14.64
N CYS A 24 11.99 -14.27 15.28
CA CYS A 24 13.10 -13.51 14.69
C CYS A 24 14.32 -14.39 14.31
N GLY A 25 14.33 -15.67 14.68
CA GLY A 25 15.50 -16.56 14.55
C GLY A 25 15.45 -17.60 13.43
N ARG A 26 14.52 -17.53 12.48
CA ARG A 26 14.45 -18.46 11.34
C ARG A 26 14.41 -17.75 9.98
N VAL A 27 15.30 -16.79 9.77
CA VAL A 27 15.76 -16.54 8.40
C VAL A 27 16.83 -17.60 8.14
N ASN A 28 16.39 -18.76 7.62
CA ASN A 28 17.31 -19.78 7.14
C ASN A 28 18.14 -19.17 6.01
N LEU A 29 19.46 -19.14 6.14
CA LEU A 29 20.34 -18.69 5.06
C LEU A 29 20.21 -19.60 3.80
N GLU A 30 19.64 -20.79 3.99
CA GLU A 30 19.24 -21.75 2.96
C GLU A 30 17.87 -21.47 2.31
N ASP A 31 17.06 -20.54 2.83
CA ASP A 31 15.84 -20.03 2.16
C ASP A 31 16.15 -18.90 1.14
N LEU A 32 17.40 -18.43 1.09
CA LEU A 32 17.93 -17.61 -0.01
C LEU A 32 18.24 -18.46 -1.26
N THR A 33 17.64 -19.64 -1.38
CA THR A 33 17.69 -20.37 -2.64
C THR A 33 17.07 -19.51 -3.73
N PRO A 34 17.62 -19.54 -4.96
CA PRO A 34 17.07 -18.79 -6.08
C PRO A 34 15.62 -19.18 -6.38
N ALA A 35 15.05 -20.23 -5.78
CA ALA A 35 13.66 -20.63 -5.95
C ALA A 35 12.67 -19.70 -5.24
N VAL A 36 12.92 -19.27 -4.00
CA VAL A 36 12.06 -18.32 -3.28
C VAL A 36 12.18 -16.93 -3.91
N ALA A 37 13.41 -16.51 -4.22
CA ALA A 37 13.65 -15.31 -5.02
C ALA A 37 12.96 -15.41 -6.40
N ARG A 38 13.01 -16.55 -7.09
CA ARG A 38 12.26 -16.76 -8.35
C ARG A 38 10.75 -16.76 -8.16
N THR A 39 10.24 -17.15 -7.00
CA THR A 39 8.80 -17.13 -6.72
C THR A 39 8.32 -15.71 -6.45
N GLU A 40 9.12 -14.90 -5.76
CA GLU A 40 8.89 -13.46 -5.68
C GLU A 40 9.04 -12.81 -7.06
N ILE A 41 10.12 -13.06 -7.81
CA ILE A 41 10.32 -12.53 -9.16
C ILE A 41 9.21 -13.00 -10.11
N ALA A 42 8.68 -14.22 -9.96
CA ALA A 42 7.56 -14.73 -10.77
C ALA A 42 6.21 -14.12 -10.34
N GLY A 43 6.03 -13.84 -9.06
CA GLY A 43 4.88 -13.09 -8.54
C GLY A 43 4.90 -11.63 -9.01
N THR A 44 6.06 -10.98 -8.93
CA THR A 44 6.28 -9.62 -9.45
C THR A 44 6.20 -9.59 -10.97
N ALA A 45 6.76 -10.57 -11.68
CA ALA A 45 6.64 -10.67 -13.14
C ALA A 45 5.19 -10.93 -13.60
N SER A 46 4.41 -11.70 -12.84
CA SER A 46 2.98 -11.92 -13.13
C SER A 46 2.13 -10.68 -12.83
N ALA A 47 2.53 -9.87 -11.84
CA ALA A 47 1.91 -8.57 -11.56
C ALA A 47 2.28 -7.52 -12.62
N ILE A 48 3.53 -7.53 -13.13
CA ILE A 48 3.99 -6.67 -14.24
C ILE A 48 3.35 -7.11 -15.57
N ALA A 49 3.16 -8.41 -15.80
CA ALA A 49 2.55 -8.94 -17.02
C ALA A 49 1.06 -8.59 -17.14
N ASN A 50 0.38 -8.31 -16.01
CA ASN A 50 -0.98 -7.79 -15.97
C ASN A 50 -1.05 -6.29 -15.65
N ALA A 51 0.10 -5.59 -15.63
CA ALA A 51 0.09 -4.15 -15.48
C ALA A 51 -0.60 -3.56 -16.73
N PRO A 52 -1.59 -2.66 -16.55
CA PRO A 52 -2.22 -2.01 -17.67
C PRO A 52 -1.14 -1.31 -18.51
N THR A 53 -1.17 -1.53 -19.82
CA THR A 53 -0.36 -0.73 -20.75
C THR A 53 -0.69 0.74 -20.47
N PRO A 54 0.30 1.62 -20.26
CA PRO A 54 0.05 3.02 -19.96
C PRO A 54 -0.81 3.62 -21.08
N THR A 55 -2.09 3.84 -20.79
CA THR A 55 -2.94 4.62 -21.69
C THR A 55 -2.43 6.05 -21.62
N GLN A 56 -2.32 6.72 -22.76
CA GLN A 56 -1.93 8.13 -22.78
C GLN A 56 -2.86 8.93 -21.85
N ILE A 57 -2.27 9.51 -20.81
CA ILE A 57 -2.94 10.38 -19.86
C ILE A 57 -3.09 11.74 -20.54
N ASP A 58 -4.33 12.21 -20.71
CA ASP A 58 -4.62 13.53 -21.26
C ASP A 58 -4.71 14.55 -20.11
N ALA A 59 -3.60 15.22 -19.81
CA ALA A 59 -3.45 16.11 -18.67
C ALA A 59 -2.47 17.26 -18.95
N PRO A 60 -2.51 18.36 -18.16
CA PRO A 60 -1.48 19.39 -18.19
C PRO A 60 -0.08 18.80 -17.98
N SER A 61 0.95 19.38 -18.62
CA SER A 61 2.32 18.87 -18.55
C SER A 61 2.85 18.77 -17.12
N SER A 62 2.48 19.70 -16.24
CA SER A 62 2.86 19.67 -14.82
C SER A 62 2.36 18.42 -14.09
N VAL A 63 1.19 17.91 -14.46
CA VAL A 63 0.62 16.68 -13.89
C VAL A 63 1.30 15.44 -14.49
N ILE A 64 1.60 15.46 -15.79
CA ILE A 64 2.36 14.39 -16.44
C ILE A 64 3.78 14.29 -15.84
N ASP A 65 4.44 15.42 -15.63
CA ASP A 65 5.76 15.48 -15.02
C ASP A 65 5.74 14.94 -13.58
N ALA A 66 4.67 15.20 -12.82
CA ALA A 66 4.48 14.62 -11.50
C ALA A 66 4.36 13.09 -11.53
N PHE A 67 3.92 12.51 -12.64
CA PHE A 67 3.82 11.06 -12.83
C PHE A 67 5.06 10.42 -13.47
N ALA A 68 6.07 11.19 -13.87
CA ALA A 68 7.21 10.69 -14.66
C ALA A 68 7.95 9.50 -14.02
N ASN A 69 7.96 9.42 -12.68
CA ASN A 69 8.61 8.34 -11.92
C ASN A 69 7.60 7.46 -11.16
N ALA A 70 6.32 7.51 -11.51
CA ALA A 70 5.29 6.76 -10.81
C ALA A 70 5.35 5.27 -11.16
N ASP A 71 5.29 4.41 -10.14
CA ASP A 71 5.10 2.97 -10.30
C ASP A 71 3.61 2.66 -10.41
N ILE A 72 3.10 2.53 -11.65
CA ILE A 72 1.69 2.24 -11.92
C ILE A 72 1.26 0.88 -11.36
N ALA A 73 2.14 -0.13 -11.39
CA ALA A 73 1.81 -1.46 -10.89
C ALA A 73 1.71 -1.46 -9.35
N GLY A 74 2.67 -0.83 -8.68
CA GLY A 74 2.60 -0.58 -7.24
C GLY A 74 1.39 0.28 -6.85
N GLY A 75 1.07 1.30 -7.66
CA GLY A 75 -0.12 2.13 -7.52
C GLY A 75 -1.43 1.34 -7.57
N SER A 76 -1.54 0.38 -8.49
CA SER A 76 -2.68 -0.54 -8.59
C SER A 76 -2.86 -1.39 -7.32
N ALA A 77 -1.79 -1.98 -6.81
CA ALA A 77 -1.84 -2.79 -5.59
C ALA A 77 -2.28 -1.96 -4.37
N LEU A 78 -1.74 -0.75 -4.24
CA LEU A 78 -2.12 0.18 -3.17
C LEU A 78 -3.56 0.67 -3.32
N TYR A 79 -4.01 1.01 -4.53
CA TYR A 79 -5.39 1.38 -4.81
C TYR A 79 -6.36 0.27 -4.41
N ASN A 80 -6.05 -0.98 -4.77
CA ASN A 80 -6.87 -2.12 -4.42
C ASN A 80 -7.00 -2.30 -2.91
N THR A 81 -5.92 -2.03 -2.17
CA THR A 81 -5.87 -2.13 -0.71
C THR A 81 -6.64 -1.01 -0.01
N TRP A 82 -6.44 0.24 -0.45
CA TRP A 82 -6.85 1.42 0.31
C TRP A 82 -8.08 2.16 -0.24
N CYS A 83 -8.39 2.00 -1.53
CA CYS A 83 -9.33 2.87 -2.25
C CYS A 83 -10.50 2.11 -2.88
N SER A 84 -10.24 0.92 -3.43
CA SER A 84 -11.22 0.16 -4.24
C SER A 84 -12.51 -0.15 -3.48
N GLY A 85 -12.43 -0.47 -2.19
CA GLY A 85 -13.59 -0.81 -1.37
C GLY A 85 -14.66 0.30 -1.30
N CYS A 86 -14.26 1.55 -1.49
CA CYS A 86 -15.19 2.68 -1.56
C CYS A 86 -15.55 3.03 -3.01
N HIS A 87 -14.55 3.19 -3.88
CA HIS A 87 -14.73 3.74 -5.23
C HIS A 87 -15.25 2.72 -6.25
N ASP A 88 -14.78 1.47 -6.17
CA ASP A 88 -15.29 0.37 -7.00
C ASP A 88 -16.44 -0.36 -6.30
N GLY A 89 -16.47 -0.33 -4.97
CA GLY A 89 -17.54 -0.89 -4.14
C GLY A 89 -18.83 -0.05 -4.10
N GLY A 90 -18.89 1.07 -4.83
CA GLY A 90 -20.09 1.90 -4.98
C GLY A 90 -20.47 2.76 -3.77
N ARG A 91 -19.60 2.87 -2.75
CA ARG A 91 -19.80 3.73 -1.58
C ARG A 91 -19.36 5.17 -1.83
N ALA A 92 -18.54 5.38 -2.86
CA ALA A 92 -18.05 6.67 -3.33
C ALA A 92 -18.12 6.72 -4.87
N GLN A 93 -17.97 7.92 -5.42
CA GLN A 93 -17.93 8.13 -6.88
C GLN A 93 -16.77 7.35 -7.52
N PRO A 94 -16.93 6.79 -8.73
CA PRO A 94 -15.81 6.17 -9.42
C PRO A 94 -14.72 7.21 -9.75
N VAL A 95 -13.47 6.79 -9.61
CA VAL A 95 -12.29 7.66 -9.83
C VAL A 95 -11.38 7.18 -10.96
N LYS A 96 -11.43 5.89 -11.32
CA LYS A 96 -10.67 5.34 -12.46
C LYS A 96 -10.93 6.16 -13.73
N GLY A 97 -9.88 6.50 -14.45
CA GLY A 97 -9.90 7.33 -15.65
C GLY A 97 -9.84 8.83 -15.38
N LYS A 98 -9.84 9.25 -14.11
CA LYS A 98 -9.71 10.66 -13.74
C LYS A 98 -8.25 11.05 -13.59
N VAL A 99 -7.93 12.23 -14.09
CA VAL A 99 -6.66 12.89 -13.83
C VAL A 99 -6.79 13.70 -12.56
N LEU A 100 -6.06 13.30 -11.53
CA LEU A 100 -6.04 13.94 -10.21
C LEU A 100 -4.62 14.46 -9.97
N ASP A 101 -4.45 15.78 -9.89
CA ASP A 101 -3.15 16.40 -9.66
C ASP A 101 -2.61 16.03 -8.26
N PRO A 102 -1.43 15.37 -8.15
CA PRO A 102 -0.83 15.05 -6.86
C PRO A 102 -0.66 16.26 -5.93
N ALA A 103 -0.29 17.42 -6.47
CA ALA A 103 -0.07 18.64 -5.68
C ALA A 103 -1.37 19.17 -5.07
N GLU A 104 -2.52 18.87 -5.68
CA GLU A 104 -3.84 19.23 -5.17
C GLU A 104 -4.39 18.16 -4.22
N TRP A 105 -4.29 16.88 -4.62
CA TRP A 105 -5.02 15.79 -3.99
C TRP A 105 -4.31 15.19 -2.79
N ILE A 106 -2.98 15.10 -2.80
CA ILE A 106 -2.23 14.57 -1.66
C ILE A 106 -2.53 15.41 -0.41
N PRO A 107 -2.38 16.75 -0.40
CA PRO A 107 -2.70 17.55 0.78
C PRO A 107 -4.17 17.40 1.24
N LYS A 108 -5.12 17.23 0.32
CA LYS A 108 -6.54 17.00 0.66
C LYS A 108 -6.76 15.66 1.34
N LEU A 109 -6.13 14.59 0.84
CA LEU A 109 -6.19 13.25 1.44
C LEU A 109 -5.47 13.15 2.79
N ARG A 110 -4.53 14.07 3.06
CA ARG A 110 -3.85 14.25 4.35
C ARG A 110 -4.61 15.11 5.34
N ALA A 111 -5.33 16.11 4.85
CA ALA A 111 -6.01 17.02 5.71
C ALA A 111 -7.22 16.30 6.30
N ASN A 112 -7.26 16.18 7.63
CA ASN A 112 -8.41 15.70 8.40
C ASN A 112 -9.60 16.69 8.32
N SER A 113 -9.68 17.46 7.24
CA SER A 113 -10.53 18.62 7.08
C SER A 113 -11.78 18.21 6.31
N GLY A 114 -12.92 18.32 6.98
CA GLY A 114 -14.24 18.26 6.35
C GLY A 114 -14.51 19.44 5.41
N ALA A 115 -13.68 19.63 4.37
CA ALA A 115 -13.83 20.67 3.37
C ALA A 115 -14.18 20.04 2.01
N ALA A 116 -15.40 20.30 1.55
CA ALA A 116 -15.99 20.11 0.21
C ALA A 116 -15.92 18.72 -0.46
N ASP A 117 -15.08 17.81 0.02
CA ASP A 117 -14.88 16.47 -0.54
C ASP A 117 -15.36 15.40 0.47
N PRO A 118 -16.23 14.45 0.09
CA PRO A 118 -16.72 13.40 0.99
C PRO A 118 -15.67 12.34 1.39
N HIS A 119 -14.38 12.54 1.10
CA HIS A 119 -13.31 11.59 1.44
C HIS A 119 -13.03 11.57 2.95
N LYS A 120 -13.88 10.85 3.70
CA LYS A 120 -13.77 10.69 5.16
C LYS A 120 -12.49 10.00 5.66
N PRO A 121 -11.86 9.04 4.94
CA PRO A 121 -10.56 8.53 5.37
C PRO A 121 -9.48 9.58 5.13
N THR A 122 -8.70 9.85 6.17
CA THR A 122 -7.47 10.63 6.11
C THR A 122 -6.30 9.67 6.24
N TYR A 123 -5.33 9.75 5.34
CA TYR A 123 -4.17 8.87 5.36
C TYR A 123 -2.96 9.61 5.94
N THR A 124 -2.27 8.98 6.89
CA THR A 124 -1.02 9.49 7.45
C THR A 124 0.18 9.08 6.60
N GLU A 125 1.31 9.80 6.75
CA GLU A 125 2.57 9.44 6.08
C GLU A 125 3.06 8.02 6.43
N MET A 126 2.63 7.47 7.57
CA MET A 126 2.96 6.11 7.98
C MET A 126 2.14 5.04 7.25
N GLU A 127 0.95 5.38 6.74
CA GLU A 127 0.06 4.45 6.02
C GLU A 127 0.35 4.47 4.52
N LEU A 128 0.46 5.67 3.96
CA LEU A 128 0.80 5.92 2.57
C LEU A 128 1.71 7.14 2.56
N ASN A 129 2.91 7.10 1.99
CA ASN A 129 3.71 8.32 1.77
C ASN A 129 3.33 9.01 0.45
N ASP A 130 3.84 10.21 0.21
CA ASP A 130 3.50 11.00 -0.98
C ASP A 130 3.85 10.31 -2.31
N GLN A 131 4.95 9.53 -2.35
CA GLN A 131 5.29 8.76 -3.54
C GLN A 131 4.27 7.63 -3.78
N GLN A 132 3.85 6.94 -2.72
CA GLN A 132 2.81 5.92 -2.79
C GLN A 132 1.48 6.51 -3.23
N MET A 133 1.11 7.69 -2.74
CA MET A 133 -0.09 8.39 -3.22
C MET A 133 0.04 8.80 -4.69
N THR A 134 1.19 9.34 -5.10
CA THR A 134 1.45 9.68 -6.51
C THR A 134 1.33 8.45 -7.41
N ASN A 135 1.84 7.29 -6.99
CA ASN A 135 1.69 6.03 -7.71
C ASN A 135 0.21 5.62 -7.86
N ILE A 136 -0.59 5.77 -6.80
CA ILE A 136 -2.04 5.51 -6.84
C ILE A 136 -2.72 6.45 -7.84
N LEU A 137 -2.43 7.75 -7.80
CA LEU A 137 -3.04 8.74 -8.70
C LEU A 137 -2.65 8.51 -10.16
N ALA A 138 -1.40 8.14 -10.43
CA ALA A 138 -0.95 7.74 -11.76
C ALA A 138 -1.69 6.49 -12.25
N TYR A 139 -1.87 5.48 -11.39
CA TYR A 139 -2.67 4.31 -11.73
C TYR A 139 -4.11 4.69 -12.07
N ILE A 140 -4.77 5.49 -11.22
CA ILE A 140 -6.15 5.97 -11.44
C ILE A 140 -6.28 6.65 -12.81
N ALA A 141 -5.33 7.51 -13.19
CA ALA A 141 -5.34 8.21 -14.47
C ALA A 141 -5.07 7.28 -15.67
N SER A 142 -4.34 6.18 -15.47
CA SER A 142 -3.94 5.24 -16.54
C SER A 142 -5.03 4.24 -16.96
N VAL A 143 -5.98 3.96 -16.07
CA VAL A 143 -7.07 3.00 -16.31
C VAL A 143 -8.32 3.71 -16.82
N LYS A 144 -8.96 3.23 -17.89
CA LYS A 144 -10.19 3.80 -18.45
C LYS A 144 -11.35 2.82 -18.33
#